data_AF-M0HVV4-F1
#
_entry.id   AF-M0HVV4-F1
#
_cell.length_a   1.000
_cell.length_b   1.000
_cell.length_c   1.000
_cell.angle_alpha   90.00
_cell.angle_beta   90.00
_cell.angle_gamma   90.00
#
_symmetry.space_group_name_H-M   'P 1'
#
loop_
_entity.id
_entity.type
_entity.pdbx_description
1 polymer ?
#
loop_
_entity_poly.entity_id
_entity_poly.type
_entity_poly.pdbx_seq_one_letter_code
_entity_poly.pdbx_strand_id
1 'polypeptide(L)'
;MGDETRKVSRRPQVGVVNERIKRRQRKNRATVTGESGDGKSNQATVKGGFNSASAVATAMKVIGTVGLPGSGKGELAEVARESGIPVVTMGDIIRGECRARGLDPATEHGTIAKALREEEGDDAIAARSLPVVEDHLESNGVVLVDGLRSDVELDRFRDAFGEEFVLVSVEAPFETRAERLLDRGRDASDTDVKSLKKREERELDFGMGEAMDRADVVIENTGTLAEYREKITLLFEEGPDAVAEANA
;
A
#
# COMPACT_ATOMS: atom_id res chain seq x y z
N MET A 1 -0.06 -39.27 52.04
CA MET A 1 0.92 -39.34 50.94
C MET A 1 0.13 -39.37 49.65
N GLY A 2 0.03 -38.37 48.79
CA GLY A 2 0.50 -36.99 48.64
C GLY A 2 -0.26 -36.52 47.37
N ASP A 3 -1.12 -35.53 47.43
CA ASP A 3 -0.89 -34.08 47.41
C ASP A 3 -1.45 -33.53 46.08
N GLU A 4 -2.60 -32.88 46.20
CA GLU A 4 -3.30 -32.14 45.16
C GLU A 4 -2.52 -30.86 44.83
N THR A 5 -2.18 -30.63 43.57
CA THR A 5 -1.76 -29.29 43.14
C THR A 5 -2.56 -28.83 41.91
N ARG A 6 -3.55 -27.97 42.21
CA ARG A 6 -4.21 -27.05 41.28
C ARG A 6 -3.16 -26.19 40.56
N LYS A 7 -3.13 -26.22 39.23
CA LYS A 7 -2.46 -25.18 38.42
C LYS A 7 -3.47 -24.09 38.06
N VAL A 8 -3.27 -22.94 38.70
CA VAL A 8 -4.03 -21.70 38.50
C VAL A 8 -3.56 -20.99 37.24
N SER A 9 -4.53 -20.58 36.44
CA SER A 9 -4.49 -19.62 35.34
C SER A 9 -3.66 -18.35 35.65
N ARG A 10 -2.78 -17.95 34.72
CA ARG A 10 -2.28 -16.57 34.62
C ARG A 10 -2.12 -16.15 33.16
N ARG A 11 -3.07 -15.35 32.67
CA ARG A 11 -2.94 -14.55 31.45
C ARG A 11 -1.91 -13.43 31.70
N PRO A 12 -1.07 -13.03 30.72
CA PRO A 12 -0.26 -11.83 30.84
C PRO A 12 -1.15 -10.59 30.72
N GLN A 13 -1.04 -9.68 31.69
CA GLN A 13 -1.71 -8.38 31.65
C GLN A 13 -1.02 -7.44 30.65
N VAL A 14 -1.83 -6.86 29.77
CA VAL A 14 -1.49 -5.72 28.90
C VAL A 14 -1.24 -4.51 29.81
N GLY A 15 0.02 -4.24 30.16
CA GLY A 15 0.29 -3.17 31.13
C GLY A 15 1.74 -2.76 31.38
N VAL A 16 2.72 -3.24 30.61
CA VAL A 16 4.16 -2.94 30.89
C VAL A 16 4.90 -2.31 29.69
N VAL A 17 4.25 -2.14 28.54
CA VAL A 17 4.89 -1.51 27.36
C VAL A 17 4.83 0.03 27.40
N ASN A 18 3.92 0.62 28.18
CA ASN A 18 3.69 2.08 28.18
C ASN A 18 4.59 2.92 29.11
N GLU A 19 5.49 2.32 29.90
CA GLU A 19 6.40 3.09 30.78
C GLU A 19 7.79 3.38 30.18
N ARG A 20 8.20 2.68 29.11
CA ARG A 20 9.50 2.94 28.45
C ARG A 20 9.47 4.14 27.50
N ILE A 21 8.29 4.54 27.00
CA ILE A 21 8.13 5.65 26.06
C ILE A 21 8.18 7.01 26.79
N LYS A 22 7.67 7.11 28.02
CA LYS A 22 7.62 8.38 28.78
C LYS A 22 8.98 8.85 29.33
N ARG A 23 10.01 7.99 29.35
CA ARG A 23 11.37 8.37 29.83
C ARG A 23 12.28 8.94 28.74
N ARG A 24 11.95 8.77 27.44
CA ARG A 24 12.75 9.33 26.33
C ARG A 24 12.42 10.79 26.00
N GLN A 25 11.21 11.26 26.29
CA GLN A 25 10.79 12.64 25.98
C GLN A 25 11.22 13.71 27.01
N ARG A 26 11.93 13.34 28.09
CA ARG A 26 12.48 14.32 29.06
C ARG A 26 13.95 14.69 28.85
N LYS A 27 14.66 14.06 27.90
CA LYS A 27 16.09 14.33 27.65
C LYS A 27 16.41 15.32 26.53
N ASN A 28 15.44 15.70 25.68
CA ASN A 28 15.69 16.61 24.55
C ASN A 28 15.36 18.10 24.84
N ARG A 29 15.20 18.50 26.11
CA ARG A 29 14.86 19.89 26.48
C ARG A 29 15.93 20.57 27.35
N ALA A 30 17.20 20.32 27.06
CA ALA A 30 18.30 21.06 27.66
C ALA A 30 19.54 21.01 26.75
N THR A 31 19.64 21.98 25.83
CA THR A 31 20.89 22.59 25.33
C THR A 31 20.55 23.62 24.25
N VAL A 32 20.23 24.85 24.65
CA VAL A 32 20.29 26.03 23.78
C VAL A 32 20.97 27.16 24.57
N THR A 33 22.27 27.31 24.37
CA THR A 33 23.13 28.49 24.54
C THR A 33 24.42 28.10 23.79
N GLY A 34 24.79 28.63 22.63
CA GLY A 34 24.95 30.04 22.29
C GLY A 34 26.44 30.36 22.45
N GLU A 35 27.23 30.33 21.36
CA GLU A 35 28.49 31.06 21.24
C GLU A 35 28.97 31.12 19.78
N SER A 36 29.43 32.32 19.43
CA SER A 36 29.84 32.84 18.13
C SER A 36 31.34 32.69 17.88
N GLY A 37 31.75 32.51 16.60
CA GLY A 37 33.15 32.55 16.21
C GLY A 37 33.35 32.44 14.69
N ASP A 38 33.90 33.50 14.10
CA ASP A 38 34.26 33.67 12.69
C ASP A 38 35.32 32.66 12.20
N GLY A 39 35.22 32.24 10.93
CA GLY A 39 36.27 31.48 10.24
C GLY A 39 35.93 31.14 8.80
N LYS A 40 36.41 31.96 7.86
CA LYS A 40 36.32 31.76 6.39
C LYS A 40 37.01 30.47 5.94
N SER A 41 36.39 29.71 5.03
CA SER A 41 37.04 29.21 3.80
C SER A 41 36.06 28.49 2.86
N ASN A 42 36.15 28.85 1.57
CA ASN A 42 35.51 28.27 0.39
C ASN A 42 35.52 26.74 0.31
N GLN A 43 34.43 26.16 -0.21
CA GLN A 43 34.44 25.51 -1.54
C GLN A 43 33.02 25.19 -2.02
N ALA A 44 32.84 25.32 -3.32
CA ALA A 44 31.58 25.25 -4.04
C ALA A 44 31.02 23.82 -4.13
N THR A 45 29.71 23.69 -4.00
CA THR A 45 28.94 22.69 -4.74
C THR A 45 27.61 23.35 -5.13
N VAL A 46 27.41 23.48 -6.43
CA VAL A 46 26.20 24.07 -7.02
C VAL A 46 25.29 22.93 -7.45
N LYS A 47 23.97 23.20 -7.33
CA LYS A 47 22.81 22.57 -7.99
C LYS A 47 22.21 21.37 -7.23
N GLY A 48 20.93 21.34 -6.87
CA GLY A 48 19.83 22.25 -7.20
C GLY A 48 18.85 22.31 -6.02
N GLY A 49 18.50 23.54 -5.65
CA GLY A 49 17.38 23.78 -4.75
C GLY A 49 16.07 23.51 -5.50
N PHE A 50 15.20 22.73 -4.88
CA PHE A 50 13.78 22.78 -5.15
C PHE A 50 13.28 24.12 -4.61
N ASN A 51 12.94 25.06 -5.50
CA ASN A 51 12.23 26.26 -5.10
C ASN A 51 10.97 26.44 -5.95
N SER A 52 9.85 26.19 -5.28
CA SER A 52 8.61 26.97 -5.28
C SER A 52 8.02 27.44 -6.61
N ALA A 53 6.87 26.86 -6.97
CA ALA A 53 5.68 27.61 -7.34
C ALA A 53 4.38 26.77 -7.27
N SER A 54 3.46 27.17 -6.38
CA SER A 54 2.00 27.26 -6.57
C SER A 54 1.19 26.03 -7.03
N ALA A 55 0.72 25.25 -6.07
CA ALA A 55 -0.67 25.24 -5.56
C ALA A 55 -0.59 24.57 -4.18
N VAL A 56 -1.60 24.67 -3.32
CA VAL A 56 -1.70 23.71 -2.21
C VAL A 56 -2.09 22.39 -2.87
N ALA A 57 -1.12 21.69 -3.48
CA ALA A 57 -1.23 20.27 -3.66
C ALA A 57 -1.33 19.73 -2.24
N THR A 58 -2.52 19.30 -1.84
CA THR A 58 -2.67 18.40 -0.71
C THR A 58 -1.63 17.33 -0.93
N ALA A 59 -0.60 17.32 -0.08
CA ALA A 59 0.57 16.49 -0.32
C ALA A 59 0.10 15.04 -0.28
N MET A 60 -0.03 14.42 -1.43
CA MET A 60 -0.42 13.02 -1.56
C MET A 60 0.49 12.18 -0.67
N LYS A 61 -0.08 11.56 0.37
CA LYS A 61 0.68 10.74 1.32
C LYS A 61 0.46 9.26 1.08
N VAL A 62 -0.69 8.87 0.56
CA VAL A 62 -1.02 7.47 0.35
C VAL A 62 -1.56 7.27 -1.06
N ILE A 63 -0.95 6.34 -1.79
CA ILE A 63 -1.38 5.97 -3.13
C ILE A 63 -1.94 4.55 -3.04
N GLY A 64 -3.23 4.36 -3.29
CA GLY A 64 -3.83 3.04 -3.46
C GLY A 64 -3.76 2.59 -4.92
N THR A 65 -3.59 1.30 -5.16
CA THR A 65 -3.77 0.72 -6.51
C THR A 65 -4.95 -0.22 -6.57
N VAL A 66 -5.70 -0.11 -7.67
CA VAL A 66 -6.79 -1.03 -8.03
C VAL A 66 -6.62 -1.47 -9.49
N GLY A 67 -7.17 -2.62 -9.85
CA GLY A 67 -7.18 -3.09 -11.23
C GLY A 67 -7.30 -4.59 -11.34
N LEU A 68 -7.62 -5.07 -12.54
CA LEU A 68 -7.81 -6.50 -12.77
C LEU A 68 -6.49 -7.30 -12.77
N PRO A 69 -6.54 -8.63 -12.58
CA PRO A 69 -5.36 -9.49 -12.72
C PRO A 69 -4.66 -9.29 -14.07
N GLY A 70 -3.33 -9.23 -14.07
CA GLY A 70 -2.53 -9.01 -15.28
C GLY A 70 -2.41 -7.56 -15.74
N SER A 71 -3.04 -6.59 -15.05
CA SER A 71 -3.04 -5.19 -15.49
C SER A 71 -1.68 -4.48 -15.39
N GLY A 72 -0.80 -4.93 -14.49
CA GLY A 72 0.53 -4.32 -14.29
C GLY A 72 0.75 -3.65 -12.94
N LYS A 73 -0.20 -3.73 -11.99
CA LYS A 73 -0.02 -3.21 -10.62
C LYS A 73 1.27 -3.66 -9.94
N GLY A 74 1.66 -4.93 -10.12
CA GLY A 74 2.89 -5.45 -9.54
C GLY A 74 4.15 -4.76 -10.06
N GLU A 75 4.13 -4.31 -11.32
CA GLU A 75 5.22 -3.53 -11.90
C GLU A 75 5.20 -2.09 -11.36
N LEU A 76 4.03 -1.48 -11.18
CA LEU A 76 3.90 -0.18 -10.50
C LEU A 76 4.48 -0.25 -9.08
N ALA A 77 4.14 -1.29 -8.33
CA ALA A 77 4.70 -1.54 -7.00
C ALA A 77 6.23 -1.72 -7.04
N GLU A 78 6.79 -2.29 -8.10
CA GLU A 78 8.23 -2.41 -8.24
C GLU A 78 8.91 -1.07 -8.51
N VAL A 79 8.36 -0.26 -9.42
CA VAL A 79 8.85 1.12 -9.67
C VAL A 79 8.78 1.96 -8.38
N ALA A 80 7.75 1.79 -7.56
CA ALA A 80 7.66 2.47 -6.27
C ALA A 80 8.83 2.08 -5.35
N ARG A 81 9.15 0.78 -5.26
CA ARG A 81 10.32 0.31 -4.48
C ARG A 81 11.63 0.84 -5.03
N GLU A 82 11.81 0.82 -6.35
CA GLU A 82 12.98 1.40 -7.04
C GLU A 82 13.13 2.91 -6.73
N SER A 83 12.01 3.61 -6.54
CA SER A 83 11.95 5.04 -6.19
C SER A 83 12.08 5.31 -4.68
N GLY A 84 12.30 4.28 -3.86
CA GLY A 84 12.41 4.40 -2.40
C GLY A 84 11.08 4.61 -1.67
N ILE A 85 9.94 4.41 -2.36
CA ILE A 85 8.61 4.49 -1.76
C ILE A 85 8.27 3.14 -1.12
N PRO A 86 7.95 3.10 0.18
CA PRO A 86 7.51 1.86 0.83
C PRO A 86 6.19 1.37 0.24
N VAL A 87 6.07 0.05 0.11
CA VAL A 87 4.89 -0.62 -0.44
C VAL A 87 4.25 -1.53 0.60
N VAL A 88 2.99 -1.26 0.92
CA VAL A 88 2.12 -2.11 1.74
C VAL A 88 1.23 -2.93 0.81
N THR A 89 1.56 -4.21 0.62
CA THR A 89 0.73 -5.12 -0.19
C THR A 89 -0.39 -5.71 0.67
N MET A 90 -1.66 -5.40 0.36
CA MET A 90 -2.81 -5.87 1.15
C MET A 90 -2.90 -7.39 1.23
N GLY A 91 -2.46 -8.09 0.17
CA GLY A 91 -2.38 -9.55 0.17
C GLY A 91 -1.42 -10.12 1.21
N ASP A 92 -0.42 -9.38 1.66
CA ASP A 92 0.51 -9.84 2.69
C ASP A 92 -0.08 -9.80 4.10
N ILE A 93 -1.09 -8.95 4.34
CA ILE A 93 -1.90 -9.01 5.56
C ILE A 93 -2.61 -10.37 5.66
N ILE A 94 -3.23 -10.81 4.57
CA ILE A 94 -3.91 -12.11 4.48
C ILE A 94 -2.89 -13.25 4.68
N ARG A 95 -1.75 -13.21 3.97
CA ARG A 95 -0.71 -14.25 4.10
C ARG A 95 -0.09 -14.28 5.49
N GLY A 96 0.05 -13.12 6.13
CA GLY A 96 0.49 -13.00 7.51
C GLY A 96 -0.49 -13.68 8.47
N GLU A 97 -1.78 -13.44 8.28
CA GLU A 97 -2.84 -14.09 9.06
C GLU A 97 -2.89 -15.60 8.83
N CYS A 98 -2.76 -16.08 7.58
CA CYS A 98 -2.64 -17.51 7.29
C CYS A 98 -1.55 -18.16 8.15
N ARG A 99 -0.35 -17.57 8.16
CA ARG A 99 0.78 -18.07 8.97
C ARG A 99 0.50 -18.00 10.46
N ALA A 100 -0.14 -16.92 10.94
CA ALA A 100 -0.51 -16.77 12.35
C ALA A 100 -1.51 -17.85 12.81
N ARG A 101 -2.40 -18.29 11.92
CA ARG A 101 -3.35 -19.40 12.17
C ARG A 101 -2.77 -20.79 11.85
N GLY A 102 -1.50 -20.89 11.45
CA GLY A 102 -0.85 -22.15 11.09
C GLY A 102 -1.34 -22.77 9.78
N LEU A 103 -1.85 -21.94 8.87
CA LEU A 103 -2.38 -22.34 7.55
C LEU A 103 -1.39 -21.97 6.44
N ASP A 104 -1.42 -22.74 5.34
CA ASP A 104 -0.58 -22.49 4.17
C ASP A 104 -1.13 -21.30 3.35
N PRO A 105 -0.40 -20.16 3.24
CA PRO A 105 -0.87 -19.03 2.45
C PRO A 105 -1.04 -19.34 0.95
N ALA A 106 -0.39 -20.38 0.43
CA ALA A 106 -0.54 -20.77 -0.98
C ALA A 106 -1.94 -21.27 -1.30
N THR A 107 -2.61 -21.96 -0.36
CA THR A 107 -3.93 -22.58 -0.59
C THR A 107 -5.04 -21.92 0.22
N GLU A 108 -4.73 -21.41 1.42
CA GLU A 108 -5.75 -20.98 2.40
C GLU A 108 -6.01 -19.46 2.39
N HIS A 109 -5.34 -18.69 1.54
CA HIS A 109 -5.48 -17.22 1.51
C HIS A 109 -6.93 -16.78 1.24
N GLY A 110 -7.66 -17.48 0.35
CA GLY A 110 -9.07 -17.17 0.08
C GLY A 110 -9.96 -17.42 1.30
N THR A 111 -9.77 -18.55 1.97
CA THR A 111 -10.48 -18.91 3.20
C THR A 111 -10.27 -17.87 4.29
N ILE A 112 -9.01 -17.45 4.50
CA ILE A 112 -8.65 -16.46 5.52
C ILE A 112 -9.17 -15.07 5.18
N ALA A 113 -9.08 -14.66 3.91
CA ALA A 113 -9.64 -13.37 3.47
C ALA A 113 -11.14 -13.28 3.73
N LYS A 114 -11.87 -14.40 3.54
CA LYS A 114 -13.30 -14.47 3.85
C LYS A 114 -13.57 -14.44 5.35
N ALA A 115 -12.85 -15.26 6.12
CA ALA A 115 -13.00 -15.31 7.57
C ALA A 115 -12.73 -13.95 8.23
N LEU A 116 -11.70 -13.22 7.79
CA LEU A 116 -11.43 -11.86 8.28
C LEU A 116 -12.60 -10.91 8.04
N ARG A 117 -13.24 -10.97 6.87
CA ARG A 117 -14.40 -10.13 6.58
C ARG A 117 -15.63 -10.51 7.41
N GLU A 118 -15.87 -11.80 7.61
CA GLU A 118 -16.94 -12.28 8.48
C GLU A 118 -16.72 -11.92 9.96
N GLU A 119 -15.47 -11.93 10.42
CA GLU A 119 -15.09 -11.69 11.82
C GLU A 119 -15.01 -10.18 12.16
N GLU A 120 -14.50 -9.36 11.24
CA GLU A 120 -14.07 -7.98 11.52
C GLU A 120 -14.73 -6.92 10.64
N GLY A 121 -15.49 -7.33 9.62
CA GLY A 121 -16.18 -6.44 8.68
C GLY A 121 -15.58 -6.46 7.28
N ASP A 122 -16.34 -5.99 6.30
CA ASP A 122 -15.98 -6.08 4.88
C ASP A 122 -14.69 -5.31 4.52
N ASP A 123 -14.34 -4.27 5.31
CA ASP A 123 -13.11 -3.47 5.20
C ASP A 123 -11.92 -4.04 5.99
N ALA A 124 -12.03 -5.22 6.62
CA ALA A 124 -11.05 -5.74 7.58
C ALA A 124 -9.59 -5.70 7.09
N ILE A 125 -9.35 -6.02 5.81
CA ILE A 125 -7.99 -6.03 5.26
C ILE A 125 -7.45 -4.60 5.09
N ALA A 126 -8.28 -3.66 4.65
CA ALA A 126 -7.92 -2.24 4.60
C ALA A 126 -7.67 -1.72 6.02
N ALA A 127 -8.57 -1.98 6.96
CA ALA A 127 -8.44 -1.56 8.36
C ALA A 127 -7.14 -2.08 9.00
N ARG A 128 -6.77 -3.34 8.77
CA ARG A 128 -5.52 -3.94 9.23
C ARG A 128 -4.27 -3.40 8.52
N SER A 129 -4.42 -2.82 7.33
CA SER A 129 -3.31 -2.20 6.60
C SER A 129 -2.98 -0.79 7.13
N LEU A 130 -3.96 -0.07 7.68
CA LEU A 130 -3.78 1.32 8.14
C LEU A 130 -2.60 1.50 9.11
N PRO A 131 -2.43 0.70 10.19
CA PRO A 131 -1.32 0.89 11.10
C PRO A 131 0.06 0.70 10.42
N VAL A 132 0.14 -0.21 9.45
CA VAL A 132 1.38 -0.44 8.68
C VAL A 132 1.69 0.75 7.78
N VAL A 133 0.67 1.35 7.17
CA VAL A 133 0.79 2.56 6.37
C VAL A 133 1.22 3.74 7.25
N GLU A 134 0.58 3.95 8.39
CA GLU A 134 0.90 5.01 9.35
C GLU A 134 2.34 4.90 9.86
N ASP A 135 2.79 3.69 10.22
CA ASP A 135 4.17 3.42 10.64
C ASP A 135 5.18 3.81 9.54
N HIS A 136 4.89 3.50 8.28
CA HIS A 136 5.75 3.92 7.17
C HIS A 136 5.74 5.43 6.95
N LEU A 137 4.61 6.10 7.15
CA LEU A 137 4.49 7.56 7.03
C LEU A 137 5.24 8.33 8.13
N GLU A 138 5.65 7.68 9.23
CA GLU A 138 6.50 8.33 10.24
C GLU A 138 7.88 8.74 9.68
N SER A 139 8.39 8.00 8.68
CA SER A 139 9.72 8.22 8.09
C SER A 139 9.71 8.50 6.59
N ASN A 140 8.56 8.43 5.93
CA ASN A 140 8.42 8.59 4.49
C ASN A 140 7.33 9.62 4.16
N GLY A 141 7.53 10.38 3.08
CA GLY A 141 6.54 11.37 2.63
C GLY A 141 5.32 10.74 1.96
N VAL A 142 5.49 9.55 1.37
CA VAL A 142 4.45 8.82 0.63
C VAL A 142 4.58 7.30 0.85
N VAL A 143 3.46 6.60 0.81
CA VAL A 143 3.36 5.12 0.87
C VAL A 143 2.45 4.62 -0.24
N LEU A 144 2.84 3.53 -0.91
CA LEU A 144 1.97 2.83 -1.85
C LEU A 144 1.25 1.69 -1.14
N VAL A 145 -0.07 1.61 -1.29
CA VAL A 145 -0.91 0.47 -0.90
C VAL A 145 -1.26 -0.32 -2.15
N ASP A 146 -0.71 -1.51 -2.28
CA ASP A 146 -0.93 -2.37 -3.45
C ASP A 146 -2.09 -3.35 -3.24
N GLY A 147 -3.10 -3.24 -4.10
CA GLY A 147 -4.10 -4.27 -4.31
C GLY A 147 -5.39 -4.10 -3.53
N LEU A 148 -5.99 -2.90 -3.57
CA LEU A 148 -7.39 -2.70 -3.17
C LEU A 148 -8.30 -3.55 -4.07
N ARG A 149 -9.42 -4.01 -3.50
CA ARG A 149 -10.33 -4.95 -4.18
C ARG A 149 -11.81 -4.58 -4.14
N SER A 150 -12.20 -3.60 -3.33
CA SER A 150 -13.60 -3.16 -3.22
C SER A 150 -13.72 -1.67 -2.92
N ASP A 151 -14.91 -1.16 -3.20
CA ASP A 151 -15.39 0.18 -2.83
C ASP A 151 -15.35 0.41 -1.31
N VAL A 152 -15.66 -0.62 -0.51
CA VAL A 152 -15.60 -0.57 0.95
C VAL A 152 -14.16 -0.41 1.46
N GLU A 153 -13.19 -1.09 0.84
CA GLU A 153 -11.77 -0.90 1.16
C GLU A 153 -11.29 0.51 0.75
N LEU A 154 -11.76 1.02 -0.38
CA LEU A 154 -11.52 2.40 -0.83
C LEU A 154 -12.06 3.43 0.18
N ASP A 155 -13.31 3.29 0.60
CA ASP A 155 -13.94 4.17 1.59
C ASP A 155 -13.15 4.17 2.89
N ARG A 156 -12.65 3.02 3.33
CA ARG A 156 -11.83 2.92 4.53
C ARG A 156 -10.53 3.73 4.45
N PHE A 157 -9.87 3.75 3.30
CA PHE A 157 -8.67 4.58 3.10
C PHE A 157 -9.02 6.07 2.98
N ARG A 158 -10.12 6.41 2.29
CA ARG A 158 -10.60 7.80 2.20
C ARG A 158 -11.02 8.36 3.55
N ASP A 159 -11.66 7.57 4.40
CA ASP A 159 -12.01 7.97 5.77
C ASP A 159 -10.77 8.24 6.63
N ALA A 160 -9.69 7.47 6.42
CA ALA A 160 -8.46 7.59 7.20
C ALA A 160 -7.58 8.78 6.75
N PHE A 161 -7.51 9.05 5.45
CA PHE A 161 -6.52 9.98 4.87
C PHE A 161 -7.14 11.16 4.11
N GLY A 162 -8.45 11.15 3.86
CA GLY A 162 -9.15 12.23 3.15
C GLY A 162 -8.52 12.55 1.79
N GLU A 163 -8.25 13.83 1.56
CA GLU A 163 -7.63 14.36 0.33
C GLU A 163 -6.15 13.99 0.18
N GLU A 164 -5.51 13.39 1.19
CA GLU A 164 -4.12 12.91 1.11
C GLU A 164 -4.02 11.49 0.51
N PHE A 165 -5.17 10.83 0.26
CA PHE A 165 -5.25 9.53 -0.40
C PHE A 165 -5.68 9.66 -1.86
N VAL A 166 -4.94 8.98 -2.74
CA VAL A 166 -5.20 8.91 -4.18
C VAL A 166 -5.33 7.46 -4.59
N LEU A 167 -6.42 7.09 -5.28
CA LEU A 167 -6.59 5.79 -5.89
C LEU A 167 -6.21 5.83 -7.37
N VAL A 168 -5.30 4.93 -7.75
CA VAL A 168 -4.84 4.73 -9.13
C VAL A 168 -5.45 3.44 -9.69
N SER A 169 -6.25 3.54 -10.74
CA SER A 169 -6.68 2.38 -11.53
C SER A 169 -5.62 2.04 -12.56
N VAL A 170 -5.09 0.81 -12.50
CA VAL A 170 -4.16 0.29 -13.52
C VAL A 170 -4.92 -0.61 -14.48
N GLU A 171 -4.98 -0.21 -15.74
CA GLU A 171 -5.86 -0.80 -16.74
C GLU A 171 -5.13 -1.34 -17.96
N ALA A 172 -5.60 -2.46 -18.48
CA ALA A 172 -5.12 -3.03 -19.73
C ALA A 172 -6.24 -3.87 -20.38
N PRO A 173 -6.28 -3.98 -21.72
CA PRO A 173 -7.25 -4.81 -22.42
C PRO A 173 -7.21 -6.27 -21.93
N PHE A 174 -8.37 -6.93 -21.98
CA PHE A 174 -8.49 -8.33 -21.54
C PHE A 174 -7.49 -9.24 -22.26
N GLU A 175 -7.35 -9.08 -23.58
CA GLU A 175 -6.46 -9.88 -24.42
C GLU A 175 -5.00 -9.75 -23.95
N THR A 176 -4.54 -8.52 -23.74
CA THR A 176 -3.20 -8.23 -23.22
C THR A 176 -2.99 -8.82 -21.82
N ARG A 177 -3.97 -8.71 -20.93
CA ARG A 177 -3.89 -9.29 -19.58
C ARG A 177 -3.87 -10.82 -19.64
N ALA A 178 -4.66 -11.42 -20.53
CA ALA A 178 -4.73 -12.86 -20.68
C ALA A 178 -3.40 -13.44 -21.18
N GLU A 179 -2.76 -12.83 -22.17
CA GLU A 179 -1.42 -13.20 -22.63
C GLU A 179 -0.42 -13.19 -21.46
N ARG A 180 -0.35 -12.08 -20.72
CA ARG A 180 0.54 -11.93 -19.55
C ARG A 180 0.29 -12.98 -18.46
N LEU A 181 -0.98 -13.31 -18.19
CA LEU A 181 -1.34 -14.27 -17.15
C LEU A 181 -1.00 -15.71 -17.56
N LEU A 182 -1.28 -16.08 -18.81
CA LEU A 182 -0.95 -17.40 -19.36
C LEU A 182 0.56 -17.63 -19.38
N ASP A 183 1.34 -16.62 -19.75
CA ASP A 183 2.82 -16.69 -19.75
C ASP A 183 3.38 -16.85 -18.32
N ARG A 184 2.73 -16.24 -17.32
CA ARG A 184 3.20 -16.26 -15.93
C ARG A 184 2.89 -17.59 -15.21
N GLY A 185 1.72 -18.19 -15.46
CA GLY A 185 1.31 -19.47 -14.87
C GLY A 185 1.31 -19.55 -13.34
N ARG A 186 1.04 -18.43 -12.64
CA ARG A 186 1.18 -18.33 -11.16
C ARG A 186 -0.06 -18.80 -10.40
N ASP A 187 -1.23 -18.71 -11.01
CA ASP A 187 -2.50 -19.11 -10.41
C ASP A 187 -3.04 -20.38 -11.11
N ALA A 188 -3.73 -21.24 -10.36
CA ALA A 188 -4.38 -22.41 -10.92
C ALA A 188 -5.47 -22.05 -11.94
N SER A 189 -6.00 -20.80 -11.90
CA SER A 189 -6.93 -20.30 -12.90
C SER A 189 -6.28 -19.72 -14.17
N ASP A 190 -4.95 -19.57 -14.20
CA ASP A 190 -4.21 -19.00 -15.33
C ASP A 190 -3.89 -20.06 -16.40
N THR A 191 -4.87 -20.92 -16.72
CA THR A 191 -4.70 -22.09 -17.59
C THR A 191 -5.24 -21.88 -19.00
N ASP A 192 -6.32 -21.11 -19.12
CA ASP A 192 -7.01 -20.87 -20.38
C ASP A 192 -7.87 -19.61 -20.33
N VAL A 193 -8.17 -19.05 -21.50
CA VAL A 193 -8.94 -17.81 -21.65
C VAL A 193 -10.31 -17.86 -20.97
N LYS A 194 -10.99 -19.01 -20.97
CA LYS A 194 -12.33 -19.15 -20.36
C LYS A 194 -12.25 -19.09 -18.84
N SER A 195 -11.23 -19.72 -18.25
CA SER A 195 -10.95 -19.65 -16.82
C SER A 195 -10.58 -18.22 -16.38
N LEU A 196 -9.83 -17.51 -17.21
CA LEU A 196 -9.49 -16.09 -16.98
C LEU A 196 -10.71 -15.17 -17.04
N LYS A 197 -11.61 -15.33 -18.02
CA LYS A 197 -12.87 -14.55 -18.07
C LYS A 197 -13.72 -14.76 -16.83
N LYS A 198 -13.89 -16.02 -16.39
CA LYS A 198 -14.62 -16.32 -15.16
C LYS A 198 -13.95 -15.70 -13.92
N ARG A 199 -12.62 -15.62 -13.89
CA ARG A 199 -11.89 -14.97 -12.80
C ARG A 199 -12.20 -13.49 -12.77
N GLU A 200 -12.15 -12.83 -13.92
CA GLU A 200 -12.48 -11.42 -14.06
C GLU A 200 -13.91 -11.09 -13.64
N GLU A 201 -14.89 -11.84 -14.14
CA GLU A 201 -16.30 -11.70 -13.75
C GLU A 201 -16.46 -11.75 -12.23
N ARG A 202 -15.81 -12.72 -11.57
CA ARG A 202 -15.82 -12.81 -10.10
C ARG A 202 -15.20 -11.58 -9.44
N GLU A 203 -14.05 -11.12 -9.90
CA GLU A 203 -13.38 -9.93 -9.32
C GLU A 203 -14.26 -8.68 -9.44
N LEU A 204 -14.92 -8.50 -10.60
CA LEU A 204 -15.87 -7.40 -10.81
C LEU A 204 -17.09 -7.51 -9.88
N ASP A 205 -17.66 -8.71 -9.74
CA ASP A 205 -18.78 -8.98 -8.83
C ASP A 205 -18.43 -8.73 -7.36
N PHE A 206 -17.14 -8.79 -6.99
CA PHE A 206 -16.65 -8.49 -5.64
C PHE A 206 -16.42 -6.99 -5.38
N GLY A 207 -16.89 -6.11 -6.25
CA GLY A 207 -16.82 -4.64 -6.08
C GLY A 207 -15.56 -3.99 -6.63
N MET A 208 -14.69 -4.76 -7.30
CA MET A 208 -13.49 -4.21 -7.95
C MET A 208 -13.86 -3.17 -9.03
N GLY A 209 -14.94 -3.42 -9.78
CA GLY A 209 -15.41 -2.51 -10.82
C GLY A 209 -15.78 -1.15 -10.23
N GLU A 210 -16.53 -1.13 -9.13
CA GLU A 210 -16.92 0.10 -8.44
C GLU A 210 -15.71 0.88 -7.89
N ALA A 211 -14.70 0.17 -7.37
CA ALA A 211 -13.46 0.81 -6.93
C ALA A 211 -12.67 1.41 -8.11
N MET A 212 -12.59 0.70 -9.25
CA MET A 212 -11.93 1.20 -10.45
C MET A 212 -12.64 2.45 -11.01
N ASP A 213 -13.97 2.42 -11.10
CA ASP A 213 -14.79 3.55 -11.59
C ASP A 213 -14.66 4.80 -10.72
N ARG A 214 -14.31 4.63 -9.45
CA ARG A 214 -14.12 5.70 -8.45
C ARG A 214 -12.67 6.13 -8.27
N ALA A 215 -11.75 5.63 -9.10
CA ALA A 215 -10.35 6.00 -9.06
C ALA A 215 -10.14 7.47 -9.43
N ASP A 216 -9.15 8.10 -8.81
CA ASP A 216 -8.83 9.52 -9.03
C ASP A 216 -8.00 9.69 -10.31
N VAL A 217 -7.24 8.66 -10.70
CA VAL A 217 -6.48 8.63 -11.96
C VAL A 217 -6.40 7.22 -12.54
N VAL A 218 -6.34 7.14 -13.87
CA VAL A 218 -6.16 5.89 -14.62
C VAL A 218 -4.77 5.87 -15.27
N ILE A 219 -4.03 4.78 -15.08
CA ILE A 219 -2.81 4.49 -15.85
C ILE A 219 -3.08 3.30 -16.77
N GLU A 220 -3.15 3.59 -18.07
CA GLU A 220 -3.24 2.56 -19.11
C GLU A 220 -1.88 1.89 -19.35
N ASN A 221 -1.88 0.56 -19.29
CA ASN A 221 -0.73 -0.30 -19.60
C ASN A 221 -0.96 -1.04 -20.93
N THR A 222 -1.16 -0.24 -21.97
CA THR A 222 -1.41 -0.65 -23.36
C THR A 222 -0.18 -0.54 -24.25
N GLY A 223 0.79 0.30 -23.86
CA GLY A 223 2.04 0.54 -24.57
C GLY A 223 3.18 -0.39 -24.16
N THR A 224 4.40 0.08 -24.36
CA THR A 224 5.64 -0.59 -23.95
C THR A 224 5.86 -0.48 -22.44
N LEU A 225 6.70 -1.36 -21.89
CA LEU A 225 7.10 -1.31 -20.49
C LEU A 225 7.76 0.04 -20.12
N ALA A 226 8.53 0.63 -21.04
CA ALA A 226 9.19 1.91 -20.82
C ALA A 226 8.17 3.05 -20.66
N GLU A 227 7.20 3.14 -21.56
CA GLU A 227 6.11 4.14 -21.49
C GLU A 227 5.27 3.95 -20.22
N TYR A 228 4.99 2.71 -19.84
CA TYR A 228 4.26 2.43 -18.60
C TYR A 228 5.05 2.87 -17.36
N ARG A 229 6.36 2.55 -17.29
CA ARG A 229 7.24 3.00 -16.20
C ARG A 229 7.34 4.53 -16.15
N GLU A 230 7.41 5.21 -17.29
CA GLU A 230 7.43 6.68 -17.38
C GLU A 230 6.17 7.30 -16.76
N LYS A 231 4.98 6.78 -17.08
CA LYS A 231 3.72 7.23 -16.47
C LYS A 231 3.70 7.02 -14.94
N ILE A 232 4.26 5.92 -14.46
CA ILE A 232 4.36 5.64 -13.02
C ILE A 232 5.33 6.61 -12.34
N THR A 233 6.48 6.89 -12.97
CA THR A 233 7.42 7.88 -12.44
C THR A 233 6.79 9.26 -12.38
N LEU A 234 6.05 9.65 -13.43
CA LEU A 234 5.30 10.91 -13.47
C LEU A 234 4.32 11.03 -12.30
N LEU A 235 3.58 9.96 -11.99
CA LEU A 235 2.69 9.90 -10.82
C LEU A 235 3.44 10.23 -9.51
N PHE A 236 4.63 9.66 -9.32
CA PHE A 236 5.39 9.83 -8.07
C PHE A 236 6.11 11.17 -7.97
N GLU A 237 6.53 11.74 -9.09
CA GLU A 237 7.29 12.99 -9.13
C GLU A 237 6.40 14.23 -9.23
N GLU A 238 5.33 14.16 -10.01
CA GLU A 238 4.48 15.31 -10.36
C GLU A 238 3.02 15.16 -9.90
N GLY A 239 2.61 13.96 -9.48
CA GLY A 239 1.28 13.70 -8.90
C GLY A 239 0.23 13.23 -9.92
N PRO A 240 -1.01 12.96 -9.46
CA PRO A 240 -2.07 12.38 -10.29
C PRO A 240 -2.56 13.31 -11.41
N ASP A 241 -2.54 14.63 -11.21
CA ASP A 241 -2.99 15.60 -12.22
C ASP A 241 -2.09 15.55 -13.47
N ALA A 242 -0.77 15.42 -13.29
CA ALA A 242 0.18 15.31 -14.40
C ALA A 242 -0.06 14.05 -15.24
N VAL A 243 -0.44 12.94 -14.60
CA VAL A 243 -0.80 11.69 -15.29
C VAL A 243 -2.11 11.85 -16.06
N ALA A 244 -3.11 12.53 -15.47
CA ALA A 244 -4.38 12.80 -16.14
C ALA A 244 -4.19 13.69 -17.38
N GLU A 245 -3.32 14.70 -17.31
CA GLU A 245 -2.96 15.55 -18.45
C GLU A 245 -2.21 14.78 -19.53
N ALA A 246 -1.29 13.89 -19.16
CA ALA A 246 -0.54 13.07 -20.13
C ALA A 246 -1.42 12.04 -20.89
N ASN A 247 -2.61 11.74 -20.37
CA ASN A 247 -3.60 10.88 -21.03
C ASN A 247 -4.56 11.64 -21.96
N ALA A 248 -4.62 12.98 -21.90
CA ALA A 248 -5.55 13.82 -22.65
C ALA A 248 -5.05 14.16 -24.07
#